data_AF-A0A7J5ZFL1-F1
#
_entry.id   AF-A0A7J5ZFL1-F1
#
_cell.length_a   1.000
_cell.length_b   1.000
_cell.length_c   1.000
_cell.angle_alpha   90.00
_cell.angle_beta   90.00
_cell.angle_gamma   90.00
#
_symmetry.space_group_name_H-M   'P 1'
#
loop_
_entity.id
_entity.type
_entity.pdbx_description
1 polymer ?
#
loop_
_entity_poly.entity_id
_entity_poly.type
_entity_poly.pdbx_seq_one_letter_code
_entity_poly.pdbx_strand_id
1 'polypeptide(L)'
;MTVSLFSPVIQFGFVSLFVASFPLAPLFALLNNVIEIRLDAKKFVTELRRPVAVRAKDIGIWYNILSGMGKFSVIINAFVISFTSDFIPRLVYQYMFSETGTMHGFIDHTLSYFNVSNFKHGTAPLNIEQADITVCRYKDYREPPWSPDAYTFSKQYWCVLAARLAFVILFQNLVMFLSLVVAWGIPDVPKTIVEQFKREEAPGRCFPTGRKGEIPAHPEPLLQGCHPPAEHQPPQPGPGPAPLGRYSTLPPGPTQGSGDGGGPRARCRAASFSQFTRSIPPSPKNENENSRHTAV
;
A
#
# COMPACT_ATOMS: atom_id res chain seq x y z
N MET A 1 13.04 -0.55 -16.13
CA MET A 1 12.85 -0.96 -14.72
C MET A 1 11.57 -0.41 -14.13
N THR A 2 11.29 0.89 -14.23
CA THR A 2 10.08 1.54 -13.69
C THR A 2 8.76 0.94 -14.22
N VAL A 3 8.63 0.71 -15.53
CA VAL A 3 7.38 0.16 -16.10
C VAL A 3 7.13 -1.29 -15.67
N SER A 4 8.19 -2.08 -15.48
CA SER A 4 8.10 -3.50 -15.09
C SER A 4 7.55 -3.71 -13.68
N LEU A 5 7.68 -2.71 -12.80
CA LEU A 5 7.21 -2.81 -11.42
C LEU A 5 5.76 -2.37 -11.24
N PHE A 6 5.15 -1.76 -12.26
CA PHE A 6 3.79 -1.25 -12.16
C PHE A 6 2.77 -2.38 -11.95
N SER A 7 2.83 -3.45 -12.76
CA SER A 7 1.96 -4.62 -12.65
C SER A 7 1.96 -5.23 -11.23
N PRO A 8 3.12 -5.64 -10.66
CA PRO A 8 3.14 -6.24 -9.32
C PRO A 8 2.74 -5.26 -8.20
N VAL A 9 3.00 -3.96 -8.36
CA VAL A 9 2.57 -2.93 -7.39
C VAL A 9 1.04 -2.77 -7.40
N ILE A 10 0.41 -2.74 -8.58
CA ILE A 10 -1.06 -2.66 -8.68
C ILE A 10 -1.70 -3.95 -8.12
N GLN A 11 -1.13 -5.11 -8.42
CA GLN A 11 -1.61 -6.37 -7.86
C GLN A 11 -1.50 -6.38 -6.32
N PHE A 12 -0.37 -5.93 -5.78
CA PHE A 12 -0.21 -5.74 -4.34
C PHE A 12 -1.27 -4.78 -3.77
N GLY A 13 -1.58 -3.69 -4.49
CA GLY A 13 -2.66 -2.77 -4.13
C GLY A 13 -4.02 -3.44 -4.05
N PHE A 14 -4.43 -4.16 -5.09
CA PHE A 14 -5.71 -4.88 -5.09
C PHE A 14 -5.81 -5.91 -3.95
N VAL A 15 -4.75 -6.69 -3.74
CA VAL A 15 -4.74 -7.69 -2.67
C VAL A 15 -4.80 -7.03 -1.31
N SER A 16 -3.98 -6.01 -1.05
CA SER A 16 -3.91 -5.36 0.25
C SER A 16 -5.15 -4.53 0.57
N LEU A 17 -5.73 -3.80 -0.39
CA LEU A 17 -6.88 -2.91 -0.15
C LEU A 17 -8.20 -3.66 0.08
N PHE A 18 -8.35 -4.87 -0.49
CA PHE A 18 -9.62 -5.61 -0.51
C PHE A 18 -9.59 -6.95 0.22
N VAL A 19 -8.52 -7.24 0.97
CA VAL A 19 -8.37 -8.51 1.70
C VAL A 19 -9.51 -8.75 2.70
N ALA A 20 -10.04 -7.69 3.33
CA ALA A 20 -11.14 -7.82 4.30
C ALA A 20 -12.47 -8.26 3.65
N SER A 21 -12.70 -7.88 2.39
CA SER A 21 -13.90 -8.28 1.65
C SER A 21 -13.72 -9.62 0.95
N PHE A 22 -12.52 -9.91 0.47
CA PHE A 22 -12.25 -11.11 -0.32
C PHE A 22 -10.99 -11.86 0.15
N PRO A 23 -11.14 -12.85 1.05
CA PRO A 23 -9.99 -13.55 1.65
C PRO A 23 -9.22 -14.45 0.67
N LEU A 24 -9.80 -14.78 -0.49
CA LEU A 24 -9.15 -15.58 -1.54
C LEU A 24 -8.30 -14.75 -2.51
N ALA A 25 -8.33 -13.41 -2.43
CA ALA A 25 -7.53 -12.54 -3.30
C ALA A 25 -6.01 -12.88 -3.31
N PRO A 26 -5.36 -13.17 -2.16
CA PRO A 26 -3.95 -13.53 -2.13
C PRO A 26 -3.63 -14.82 -2.91
N LEU A 27 -4.57 -15.77 -2.96
CA LEU A 27 -4.38 -17.02 -3.71
C LEU A 27 -4.32 -16.76 -5.22
N PHE A 28 -5.21 -15.92 -5.74
CA PHE A 28 -5.18 -15.54 -7.15
C PHE A 28 -3.95 -14.72 -7.50
N ALA A 29 -3.52 -13.83 -6.60
CA ALA A 29 -2.28 -13.10 -6.76
C ALA A 29 -1.06 -14.04 -6.80
N LEU A 30 -1.03 -15.10 -5.99
CA LEU A 30 0.03 -16.09 -6.03
C LEU A 30 0.07 -16.83 -7.37
N LEU A 31 -1.08 -17.28 -7.86
CA LEU A 31 -1.18 -17.96 -9.16
C LEU A 31 -0.74 -17.05 -10.31
N ASN A 32 -1.18 -15.79 -10.30
CA ASN A 32 -0.76 -14.79 -11.27
C ASN A 32 0.74 -14.53 -11.21
N ASN A 33 1.31 -14.36 -10.00
CA ASN A 33 2.75 -14.17 -9.82
C ASN A 33 3.57 -15.35 -10.37
N VAL A 34 3.13 -16.59 -10.16
CA VAL A 34 3.82 -17.78 -10.67
C VAL A 34 3.85 -17.80 -12.20
N ILE A 35 2.73 -17.46 -12.84
CA ILE A 35 2.64 -17.40 -14.30
C ILE A 35 3.46 -16.21 -14.82
N GLU A 36 3.35 -15.04 -14.18
CA GLU A 36 4.05 -13.80 -14.54
C GLU A 36 5.57 -14.00 -14.54
N ILE A 37 6.14 -14.62 -13.51
CA ILE A 37 7.59 -14.91 -13.45
C ILE A 37 8.04 -15.76 -14.66
N ARG A 38 7.24 -16.75 -15.08
CA ARG A 38 7.57 -17.62 -16.22
C ARG A 38 7.43 -16.89 -17.56
N LEU A 39 6.38 -16.09 -17.71
CA LEU A 39 6.14 -15.31 -18.93
C LEU A 39 7.19 -14.21 -19.09
N ASP A 40 7.55 -13.52 -18.01
CA ASP A 40 8.60 -12.50 -18.02
C ASP A 40 9.96 -13.10 -18.38
N ALA A 41 10.30 -14.27 -17.82
CA ALA A 41 11.54 -14.97 -18.17
C ALA A 41 11.58 -15.36 -19.66
N LYS A 42 10.47 -15.90 -20.20
CA LYS A 42 10.37 -16.20 -21.64
C LYS A 42 10.54 -14.94 -22.47
N LYS A 43 9.81 -13.87 -22.14
CA LYS A 43 9.87 -12.59 -22.83
C LYS A 43 11.28 -11.98 -22.85
N PHE A 44 12.01 -12.03 -21.74
CA PHE A 44 13.40 -11.55 -21.68
C PHE A 44 14.37 -12.37 -22.54
N VAL A 45 14.11 -13.66 -22.74
CA VAL A 45 14.98 -14.55 -23.51
C VAL A 45 14.62 -14.57 -25.00
N THR A 46 13.33 -14.52 -25.35
CA THR A 46 12.86 -14.75 -26.73
C THR A 46 12.41 -13.49 -27.46
N GLU A 47 11.88 -12.47 -26.75
CA GLU A 47 11.23 -11.31 -27.38
C GLU A 47 12.05 -10.02 -27.27
N LEU A 48 12.84 -9.87 -26.20
CA LEU A 48 13.57 -8.64 -25.91
C LEU A 48 15.05 -8.74 -26.27
N ARG A 49 15.59 -7.65 -26.84
CA ARG A 49 17.05 -7.50 -27.00
C ARG A 49 17.69 -7.32 -25.62
N ARG A 50 18.88 -7.91 -25.44
CA ARG A 50 19.64 -7.85 -24.18
C ARG A 50 19.78 -6.39 -23.67
N PRO A 51 19.23 -6.07 -22.48
CA PRO A 51 19.38 -4.75 -21.89
C PRO A 51 20.80 -4.54 -21.36
N VAL A 52 21.24 -3.28 -21.31
CA VAL A 52 22.53 -2.92 -20.69
C VAL A 52 22.42 -3.12 -19.18
N ALA A 53 23.40 -3.81 -18.59
CA ALA A 53 23.44 -4.05 -17.16
C ALA A 53 23.69 -2.73 -16.41
N VAL A 54 22.73 -2.31 -15.60
CA VAL A 54 22.85 -1.17 -14.69
C VAL A 54 22.81 -1.73 -13.26
N ARG A 55 23.81 -1.36 -12.45
CA ARG A 55 23.81 -1.70 -11.02
C ARG A 55 22.89 -0.74 -10.28
N ALA A 56 21.87 -1.28 -9.62
CA ALA A 56 21.00 -0.56 -8.71
C ALA A 56 21.08 -1.22 -7.34
N LYS A 57 21.20 -0.41 -6.28
CA LYS A 57 21.24 -0.89 -4.89
C LYS A 57 19.85 -1.25 -4.38
N ASP A 58 18.83 -0.51 -4.82
CA ASP A 58 17.46 -0.59 -4.31
C ASP A 58 16.44 -0.44 -5.45
N ILE A 59 15.19 -0.81 -5.15
CA ILE A 59 14.05 -0.65 -6.07
C ILE A 59 13.65 0.83 -6.30
N GLY A 60 14.17 1.74 -5.47
CA GLY A 60 13.97 3.19 -5.56
C GLY A 60 12.61 3.65 -5.01
N ILE A 61 11.97 4.59 -5.71
CA ILE A 61 10.71 5.24 -5.30
C ILE A 61 9.57 4.24 -5.03
N TRP A 62 9.59 3.08 -5.70
CA TRP A 62 8.58 2.04 -5.53
C TRP A 62 8.46 1.53 -4.11
N TYR A 63 9.55 1.53 -3.33
CA TYR A 63 9.51 1.17 -1.92
C TYR A 63 8.62 2.13 -1.12
N ASN A 64 8.76 3.44 -1.35
CA ASN A 64 7.94 4.45 -0.69
C ASN A 64 6.46 4.32 -1.10
N ILE A 65 6.20 3.99 -2.36
CA ILE A 65 4.83 3.75 -2.86
C ILE A 65 4.22 2.53 -2.16
N LEU A 66 4.94 1.40 -2.13
CA LEU A 66 4.49 0.18 -1.46
C LEU A 66 4.27 0.39 0.04
N SER A 67 5.18 1.12 0.71
CA SER A 67 5.05 1.47 2.12
C SER A 67 3.83 2.36 2.38
N GLY A 68 3.59 3.36 1.52
CA GLY A 68 2.41 4.21 1.57
C GLY A 68 1.13 3.40 1.38
N MET A 69 1.06 2.58 0.32
CA MET A 69 -0.07 1.72 0.02
C MET A 69 -0.38 0.74 1.15
N GLY A 70 0.64 0.17 1.80
CA GLY A 70 0.47 -0.67 2.98
C GLY A 70 -0.24 0.06 4.13
N LYS A 71 0.16 1.31 4.41
CA LYS A 71 -0.49 2.12 5.45
C LYS A 71 -1.93 2.50 5.09
N PHE A 72 -2.19 2.87 3.84
CA PHE A 72 -3.55 3.19 3.36
C PHE A 72 -4.47 1.96 3.35
N SER A 73 -3.92 0.79 3.05
CA SER A 73 -4.65 -0.49 3.09
C SER A 73 -5.23 -0.75 4.48
N VAL A 74 -4.49 -0.49 5.55
CA VAL A 74 -5.02 -0.68 6.92
C VAL A 74 -6.24 0.20 7.16
N ILE A 75 -6.18 1.48 6.76
CA ILE A 75 -7.28 2.43 6.92
C ILE A 75 -8.50 1.95 6.14
N ILE A 76 -8.34 1.63 4.86
CA ILE A 76 -9.44 1.22 3.98
C ILE A 76 -10.09 -0.07 4.48
N ASN A 77 -9.30 -1.08 4.86
CA ASN A 77 -9.85 -2.32 5.40
C ASN A 77 -10.61 -2.09 6.73
N ALA A 78 -10.15 -1.17 7.59
CA ALA A 78 -10.86 -0.82 8.81
C ALA A 78 -12.25 -0.24 8.49
N PHE A 79 -12.32 0.68 7.52
CA PHE A 79 -13.59 1.26 7.05
C PHE A 79 -14.50 0.20 6.42
N VAL A 80 -13.97 -0.70 5.60
CA VAL A 80 -14.72 -1.80 5.01
C VAL A 80 -15.35 -2.67 6.09
N ILE A 81 -14.57 -3.05 7.11
CA ILE A 81 -15.08 -3.86 8.22
C ILE A 81 -16.12 -3.10 9.03
N SER A 82 -15.92 -1.80 9.31
CA SER A 82 -16.83 -1.06 10.18
C SER A 82 -18.15 -0.64 9.50
N PHE A 83 -18.10 -0.26 8.22
CA PHE A 83 -19.25 0.29 7.50
C PHE A 83 -19.98 -0.73 6.63
N THR A 84 -19.27 -1.67 6.01
CA THR A 84 -19.88 -2.67 5.13
C THR A 84 -20.36 -3.89 5.91
N SER A 85 -19.67 -4.27 6.98
CA SER A 85 -20.08 -5.42 7.80
C SER A 85 -21.14 -5.04 8.82
N ASP A 86 -22.06 -5.99 9.08
CA ASP A 86 -22.98 -5.92 10.22
C ASP A 86 -22.30 -6.28 11.55
N PHE A 87 -20.96 -6.43 11.57
CA PHE A 87 -20.21 -6.75 12.78
C PHE A 87 -20.41 -5.72 13.91
N ILE A 88 -20.22 -4.43 13.61
CA ILE A 88 -20.33 -3.37 14.65
C ILE A 88 -21.76 -3.22 15.18
N PRO A 89 -22.81 -3.11 14.34
CA PRO A 89 -24.17 -3.03 14.83
C PRO A 89 -24.59 -4.25 15.68
N ARG A 90 -24.17 -5.46 15.30
CA ARG A 90 -24.44 -6.68 16.08
C ARG A 90 -23.76 -6.65 17.44
N LEU A 91 -22.50 -6.22 17.48
CA LEU A 91 -21.75 -6.08 18.74
C LEU A 91 -22.38 -5.04 19.67
N VAL A 92 -22.75 -3.88 19.13
CA VAL A 92 -23.43 -2.82 19.88
C VAL A 92 -24.78 -3.30 20.41
N TYR A 93 -25.57 -3.99 19.58
CA TYR A 93 -26.85 -4.57 20.00
C TYR A 93 -26.66 -5.56 21.16
N GLN A 94 -25.74 -6.51 21.01
CA GLN A 94 -25.48 -7.53 22.00
C GLN A 94 -25.02 -6.95 23.34
N TYR A 95 -24.17 -5.91 23.32
CA TYR A 95 -23.58 -5.35 24.53
C TYR A 95 -24.44 -4.28 25.21
N MET A 96 -25.11 -3.42 24.44
CA MET A 96 -25.85 -2.25 24.96
C MET A 96 -27.36 -2.48 25.05
N PHE A 97 -27.94 -3.31 24.19
CA PHE A 97 -29.40 -3.41 24.02
C PHE A 97 -29.97 -4.79 24.38
N SER A 98 -29.16 -5.85 24.39
CA SER A 98 -29.64 -7.20 24.70
C SER A 98 -29.59 -7.47 26.21
N GLU A 99 -30.76 -7.55 26.84
CA GLU A 99 -30.88 -7.88 28.28
C GLU A 99 -30.38 -9.30 28.59
N THR A 100 -30.43 -10.21 27.61
CA THR A 100 -30.04 -11.62 27.76
C THR A 100 -28.67 -11.93 27.13
N GLY A 101 -28.03 -10.96 26.47
CA GLY A 101 -26.79 -11.16 25.71
C GLY A 101 -26.96 -12.02 24.43
N THR A 102 -28.20 -12.34 24.05
CA THR A 102 -28.51 -13.11 22.85
C THR A 102 -28.77 -12.20 21.64
N MET A 103 -28.63 -12.75 20.43
CA MET A 103 -28.93 -12.04 19.17
C MET A 103 -30.42 -12.08 18.79
N HIS A 104 -31.29 -12.52 19.70
CA HIS A 104 -32.71 -12.65 19.46
C HIS A 104 -33.35 -11.26 19.35
N GLY A 105 -34.09 -10.99 18.27
CA GLY A 105 -34.70 -9.67 18.02
C GLY A 105 -33.77 -8.63 17.37
N PHE A 106 -32.53 -8.99 17.00
CA PHE A 106 -31.61 -8.07 16.31
C PHE A 106 -32.18 -7.49 15.02
N ILE A 107 -32.86 -8.33 14.21
CA ILE A 107 -33.45 -7.89 12.95
C ILE A 107 -34.61 -6.93 13.20
N ASP A 108 -35.48 -7.21 14.17
CA ASP A 108 -36.59 -6.32 14.52
C ASP A 108 -36.10 -4.97 15.08
N HIS A 109 -34.97 -4.95 15.78
CA HIS A 109 -34.33 -3.72 16.28
C HIS A 109 -33.65 -2.90 15.16
N THR A 110 -33.05 -3.57 14.17
CA THR A 110 -32.32 -2.92 13.07
C THR A 110 -33.26 -2.33 12.01
N LEU A 111 -34.54 -2.75 11.99
CA LEU A 111 -35.51 -2.33 10.99
C LEU A 111 -36.36 -1.16 11.49
N SER A 112 -36.37 -0.06 10.75
CA SER A 112 -37.26 1.08 10.99
C SER A 112 -38.59 0.93 10.26
N TYR A 113 -39.66 1.46 10.87
CA TYR A 113 -41.02 1.45 10.30
C TYR A 113 -41.25 2.64 9.38
N PHE A 114 -41.87 2.39 8.23
CA PHE A 114 -42.30 3.40 7.27
C PHE A 114 -43.78 3.24 6.94
N ASN A 115 -44.55 4.32 7.09
CA ASN A 115 -45.96 4.30 6.70
C ASN A 115 -46.08 4.59 5.20
N VAL A 116 -46.74 3.67 4.48
CA VAL A 116 -46.90 3.70 3.01
C VAL A 116 -47.63 4.97 2.55
N SER A 117 -48.46 5.58 3.39
CA SER A 117 -49.14 6.84 3.04
C SER A 117 -48.18 8.03 2.87
N ASN A 118 -46.93 7.95 3.34
CA ASN A 118 -45.93 9.02 3.26
C ASN A 118 -45.06 8.98 2.00
N PHE A 119 -45.40 8.14 1.01
CA PHE A 119 -44.70 8.17 -0.27
C PHE A 119 -44.93 9.49 -1.00
N LYS A 120 -43.87 10.03 -1.62
CA LYS A 120 -44.01 11.19 -2.51
C LYS A 120 -44.83 10.81 -3.74
N HIS A 121 -45.67 11.73 -4.22
CA HIS A 121 -46.48 11.50 -5.41
C HIS A 121 -45.63 10.96 -6.58
N GLY A 122 -46.06 9.83 -7.16
CA GLY A 122 -45.36 9.18 -8.29
C GLY A 122 -44.17 8.30 -7.93
N THR A 123 -43.81 8.13 -6.65
CA THR A 123 -42.73 7.23 -6.21
C THR A 123 -43.22 5.91 -5.59
N ALA A 124 -44.54 5.74 -5.48
CA ALA A 124 -45.14 4.52 -4.97
C ALA A 124 -44.93 3.36 -5.98
N PRO A 125 -44.77 2.12 -5.48
CA PRO A 125 -44.60 0.95 -6.35
C PRO A 125 -45.85 0.69 -7.19
N LEU A 126 -45.66 0.45 -8.48
CA LEU A 126 -46.74 0.29 -9.48
C LEU A 126 -47.46 -1.07 -9.41
N ASN A 127 -46.80 -2.09 -8.83
CA ASN A 127 -47.31 -3.46 -8.68
C ASN A 127 -47.37 -3.83 -7.20
N ILE A 128 -48.32 -3.25 -6.46
CA ILE A 128 -48.70 -3.79 -5.15
C ILE A 128 -49.81 -4.80 -5.43
N GLU A 129 -49.44 -6.07 -5.60
CA GLU A 129 -50.38 -7.19 -5.44
C GLU A 129 -51.08 -6.97 -4.09
N GLN A 130 -52.41 -6.87 -4.13
CA GLN A 130 -53.26 -6.34 -3.07
C GLN A 130 -53.15 -7.12 -1.75
N ALA A 131 -52.18 -6.76 -0.92
CA ALA A 131 -52.31 -6.84 0.52
C ALA A 131 -52.46 -5.39 1.04
N ASP A 132 -53.41 -5.17 1.95
CA ASP A 132 -53.61 -3.90 2.64
C ASP A 132 -52.42 -3.58 3.58
N ILE A 133 -51.25 -3.33 2.99
CA ILE A 133 -50.00 -3.05 3.72
C ILE A 133 -50.00 -1.58 4.11
N THR A 134 -50.20 -1.33 5.40
CA THR A 134 -50.17 0.03 5.97
C THR A 134 -48.75 0.47 6.32
N VAL A 135 -47.88 -0.47 6.72
CA VAL A 135 -46.53 -0.19 7.19
C VAL A 135 -45.53 -1.17 6.57
N CYS A 136 -44.42 -0.64 6.06
CA CYS A 136 -43.28 -1.43 5.59
C CYS A 136 -42.05 -1.18 6.49
N ARG A 137 -41.07 -2.08 6.42
CA ARG A 137 -39.83 -2.01 7.20
C ARG A 137 -38.62 -1.87 6.28
N TYR A 138 -37.67 -1.03 6.66
CA TYR A 138 -36.43 -0.83 5.91
C TYR A 138 -35.23 -0.75 6.87
N LYS A 139 -34.04 -1.07 6.35
CA LYS A 139 -32.79 -1.12 7.14
C LYS A 139 -32.24 0.30 7.35
N ASP A 140 -32.69 0.96 8.41
CA ASP A 140 -32.14 2.23 8.88
C ASP A 140 -32.48 2.44 10.38
N TYR A 141 -31.75 3.30 11.07
CA TYR A 141 -31.99 3.64 12.47
C TYR A 141 -32.73 4.98 12.58
N ARG A 142 -34.02 4.96 12.27
CA ARG A 142 -34.90 6.13 12.31
C ARG A 142 -36.04 5.97 13.30
N GLU A 143 -36.45 7.08 13.86
CA GLU A 143 -37.58 7.12 14.78
C GLU A 143 -38.88 6.72 14.06
N PRO A 144 -39.74 5.93 14.72
CA PRO A 144 -40.95 5.39 14.10
C PRO A 144 -42.02 6.47 13.86
N PRO A 145 -43.03 6.19 13.02
CA PRO A 145 -44.02 7.19 12.61
C PRO A 145 -44.94 7.69 13.73
N TRP A 146 -45.02 6.98 14.86
CA TRP A 146 -45.80 7.38 16.04
C TRP A 146 -45.00 8.23 17.06
N SER A 147 -43.72 8.46 16.81
CA SER A 147 -42.88 9.34 17.64
C SER A 147 -43.08 10.81 17.26
N PRO A 148 -42.80 11.77 18.16
CA PRO A 148 -42.89 13.20 17.86
C PRO A 148 -41.94 13.63 16.72
N ASP A 149 -40.76 13.00 16.65
CA ASP A 149 -39.72 13.29 15.64
C ASP A 149 -39.69 12.20 14.55
N ALA A 150 -40.84 11.89 13.96
CA ALA A 150 -40.99 10.82 12.97
C ALA A 150 -39.99 10.92 11.82
N TYR A 151 -39.39 9.77 11.45
CA TYR A 151 -38.42 9.62 10.35
C TYR A 151 -37.07 10.34 10.54
N THR A 152 -36.82 10.95 11.69
CA THR A 152 -35.51 11.54 12.02
C THR A 152 -34.52 10.47 12.50
N PHE A 153 -33.22 10.79 12.51
CA PHE A 153 -32.19 9.87 12.98
C PHE A 153 -32.30 9.62 14.48
N SER A 154 -32.43 8.35 14.87
CA SER A 154 -32.54 7.98 16.29
C SER A 154 -31.21 8.13 17.03
N LYS A 155 -31.25 8.19 18.37
CA LYS A 155 -30.03 8.12 19.21
C LYS A 155 -29.22 6.84 18.94
N GLN A 156 -29.89 5.75 18.57
CA GLN A 156 -29.26 4.47 18.22
C GLN A 156 -28.34 4.61 17.00
N TYR A 157 -28.75 5.39 16.00
CA TYR A 157 -27.94 5.69 14.81
C TYR A 157 -26.59 6.29 15.21
N TRP A 158 -26.62 7.32 16.05
CA TRP A 158 -25.43 8.02 16.52
C TRP A 158 -24.54 7.14 17.38
N CYS A 159 -25.12 6.27 18.22
CA CYS A 159 -24.35 5.31 19.01
C CYS A 159 -23.63 4.30 18.12
N VAL A 160 -24.31 3.74 17.12
CA VAL A 160 -23.71 2.81 16.16
C VAL A 160 -22.64 3.50 15.31
N LEU A 161 -22.89 4.74 14.86
CA LEU A 161 -21.92 5.53 14.10
C LEU A 161 -20.66 5.84 14.93
N ALA A 162 -20.83 6.26 16.19
CA ALA A 162 -19.72 6.49 17.10
C ALA A 162 -18.91 5.20 17.34
N ALA A 163 -19.58 4.07 17.53
CA ALA A 163 -18.92 2.77 17.68
C ALA A 163 -18.14 2.37 16.42
N ARG A 164 -18.68 2.62 15.21
CA ARG A 164 -17.98 2.38 13.94
C ARG A 164 -16.70 3.20 13.84
N LEU A 165 -16.77 4.49 14.17
CA LEU A 165 -15.60 5.37 14.14
C LEU A 165 -14.56 5.00 15.20
N ALA A 166 -15.01 4.67 16.43
CA ALA A 166 -14.13 4.21 17.50
C ALA A 166 -13.39 2.92 17.10
N PHE A 167 -14.09 1.97 16.48
CA PHE A 167 -13.48 0.75 15.97
C PHE A 167 -12.39 1.05 14.93
N VAL A 168 -12.63 1.95 13.98
CA VAL A 168 -11.61 2.32 12.98
C VAL A 168 -10.36 2.89 13.65
N ILE A 169 -10.53 3.78 14.63
CA ILE A 169 -9.40 4.36 15.37
C ILE A 169 -8.64 3.27 16.13
N LEU A 170 -9.33 2.41 16.88
CA LEU A 170 -8.69 1.33 17.64
C LEU A 170 -7.97 0.34 16.74
N PHE A 171 -8.61 -0.11 15.66
CA PHE A 171 -8.03 -1.04 14.69
C PHE A 171 -6.79 -0.45 14.03
N GLN A 172 -6.85 0.82 13.60
CA GLN A 172 -5.72 1.51 12.99
C GLN A 172 -4.54 1.59 13.96
N ASN A 173 -4.77 2.02 15.20
CA ASN A 173 -3.71 2.12 16.21
C ASN A 173 -3.12 0.76 16.56
N LEU A 174 -3.95 -0.28 16.68
CA LEU A 174 -3.50 -1.64 16.94
C LEU A 174 -2.60 -2.16 15.82
N VAL A 175 -3.02 -2.05 14.56
CA VAL A 175 -2.24 -2.55 13.42
C VAL A 175 -0.96 -1.75 13.24
N MET A 176 -0.99 -0.42 13.43
CA MET A 176 0.23 0.39 13.42
C MET A 176 1.20 -0.02 14.53
N PHE A 177 0.69 -0.26 15.74
CA PHE A 177 1.50 -0.74 16.86
C PHE A 177 2.12 -2.11 16.57
N LEU A 178 1.33 -3.07 16.09
CA LEU A 178 1.84 -4.39 15.70
C LEU A 178 2.90 -4.29 14.61
N SER A 179 2.71 -3.39 13.64
CA SER A 179 3.71 -3.14 12.58
C SER A 179 5.02 -2.59 13.15
N LEU A 180 4.96 -1.74 14.18
CA LEU A 180 6.15 -1.24 14.88
C LEU A 180 6.84 -2.34 15.68
N VAL A 181 6.09 -3.21 16.35
CA VAL A 181 6.64 -4.36 17.09
C VAL A 181 7.34 -5.32 16.13
N VAL A 182 6.78 -5.59 14.96
CA VAL A 182 7.42 -6.42 13.93
C VAL A 182 8.70 -5.76 13.43
N ALA A 183 8.69 -4.46 13.16
CA ALA A 183 9.88 -3.71 12.76
C ALA A 183 10.96 -3.71 13.87
N TRP A 184 10.58 -3.69 15.13
CA TRP A 184 11.51 -3.80 16.26
C TRP A 184 12.07 -5.22 16.43
N GLY A 185 11.27 -6.24 16.15
CA GLY A 185 11.64 -7.65 16.33
C GLY A 185 12.55 -8.22 15.22
N ILE A 186 12.45 -7.70 13.99
CA ILE A 186 13.24 -8.16 12.85
C ILE A 186 14.46 -7.24 12.66
N PRO A 187 15.70 -7.72 12.86
CA PRO A 187 16.87 -6.91 12.58
C PRO A 187 16.97 -6.63 11.07
N ASP A 188 17.10 -5.36 10.69
CA ASP A 188 17.16 -4.91 9.29
C ASP A 188 18.29 -5.54 8.47
N VAL A 189 19.36 -6.00 9.13
CA VAL A 189 20.50 -6.67 8.49
C VAL A 189 20.66 -8.08 9.05
N PRO A 190 20.59 -9.13 8.21
CA PRO A 190 20.83 -10.50 8.66
C PRO A 190 22.28 -10.69 9.11
N LYS A 191 22.48 -11.46 10.20
CA LYS A 191 23.80 -11.69 10.83
C LYS A 191 24.83 -12.29 9.87
N THR A 192 24.40 -13.13 8.93
CA THR A 192 25.26 -13.78 7.93
C THR A 192 25.98 -12.77 7.03
N ILE A 193 25.32 -11.68 6.63
CA ILE A 193 25.93 -10.64 5.81
C ILE A 193 26.91 -9.82 6.64
N VAL A 194 26.60 -9.57 7.92
CA VAL A 194 27.53 -8.89 8.85
C VAL A 194 28.80 -9.72 9.05
N GLU A 195 28.66 -11.05 9.18
CA GLU A 195 29.78 -11.97 9.28
C GLU A 195 30.62 -12.02 8.00
N GLN A 196 29.97 -11.99 6.83
CA GLN A 196 30.67 -11.90 5.53
C GLN A 196 31.42 -10.57 5.38
N PHE A 197 30.81 -9.45 5.75
CA PHE A 197 31.48 -8.14 5.75
C PHE A 197 32.72 -8.15 6.66
N LYS A 198 32.59 -8.70 7.88
CA LYS A 198 33.74 -8.85 8.81
C LYS A 198 34.83 -9.76 8.25
N ARG A 199 34.45 -10.83 7.53
CA ARG A 199 35.38 -11.77 6.89
C ARG A 199 36.06 -11.18 5.66
N GLU A 200 35.42 -10.26 4.95
CA GLU A 200 36.00 -9.54 3.81
C GLU A 200 36.86 -8.34 4.26
N GLU A 201 36.55 -7.72 5.40
CA GLU A 201 37.36 -6.65 6.00
C GLU A 201 38.64 -7.16 6.69
N ALA A 202 38.64 -8.36 7.27
CA ALA A 202 39.80 -8.92 7.95
C ALA A 202 41.04 -9.11 7.03
N PRO A 203 40.91 -9.63 5.79
CA PRO A 203 41.99 -9.68 4.81
C PRO A 203 42.45 -8.30 4.33
N GLY A 204 41.54 -7.35 4.14
CA GLY A 204 41.88 -5.99 3.70
C GLY A 204 42.69 -5.20 4.73
N ARG A 205 42.57 -5.56 6.01
CA ARG A 205 43.37 -5.00 7.11
C ARG A 205 44.73 -5.71 7.27
N CYS A 206 44.83 -6.99 6.89
CA CYS A 206 46.07 -7.78 6.92
C CYS A 206 46.89 -7.67 5.63
N PHE A 207 46.29 -7.26 4.52
CA PHE A 207 46.97 -6.82 3.30
C PHE A 207 46.94 -5.29 3.25
N PRO A 208 47.81 -4.57 3.97
CA PRO A 208 48.12 -3.21 3.56
C PRO A 208 48.61 -3.33 2.12
N THR A 209 47.92 -2.65 1.20
CA THR A 209 48.30 -2.50 -0.20
C THR A 209 49.81 -2.29 -0.26
N GLY A 210 50.52 -3.29 -0.79
CA GLY A 210 51.96 -3.25 -0.95
C GLY A 210 52.34 -1.95 -1.64
N ARG A 211 53.25 -1.22 -0.98
CA ARG A 211 53.96 -0.05 -1.51
C ARG A 211 54.16 -0.15 -3.02
N LYS A 212 53.61 0.80 -3.78
CA LYS A 212 54.32 1.30 -4.95
C LYS A 212 55.25 2.41 -4.45
N GLY A 213 56.53 2.07 -4.32
CA GLY A 213 57.59 3.04 -4.00
C GLY A 213 58.49 2.58 -2.86
N GLU A 214 59.78 2.52 -3.19
CA GLU A 214 60.94 2.41 -2.30
C GLU A 214 61.30 1.02 -1.73
N ILE A 215 62.36 0.50 -2.35
CA ILE A 215 63.31 -0.47 -1.83
C ILE A 215 64.08 0.19 -0.68
N PRO A 216 64.23 -0.49 0.48
CA PRO A 216 65.50 -0.43 1.19
C PRO A 216 66.05 -1.82 1.47
N ALA A 217 67.38 -1.91 1.36
CA ALA A 217 68.19 -3.08 1.66
C ALA A 217 68.30 -3.30 3.17
N HIS A 218 67.93 -4.51 3.63
CA HIS A 218 68.56 -5.36 4.67
C HIS A 218 67.52 -6.32 5.30
N PRO A 219 67.88 -7.56 5.66
CA PRO A 219 66.99 -8.49 6.36
C PRO A 219 67.21 -8.47 7.88
N GLU A 220 66.14 -8.38 8.67
CA GLU A 220 66.13 -8.86 10.07
C GLU A 220 64.73 -9.38 10.45
N PRO A 221 64.62 -10.41 11.32
CA PRO A 221 63.41 -11.18 11.46
C PRO A 221 62.64 -10.90 12.76
N LEU A 222 61.32 -10.98 12.64
CA LEU A 222 60.35 -11.53 13.60
C LEU A 222 59.89 -10.73 14.83
N LEU A 223 58.56 -10.84 15.00
CA LEU A 223 57.76 -10.85 16.24
C LEU A 223 57.49 -9.52 16.95
N GLN A 224 56.31 -8.95 16.69
CA GLN A 224 55.55 -8.28 17.75
C GLN A 224 54.07 -8.70 17.66
N GLY A 225 53.68 -9.60 18.57
CA GLY A 225 52.32 -10.07 18.73
C GLY A 225 51.40 -9.03 19.40
N CYS A 226 50.11 -9.16 19.11
CA CYS A 226 49.01 -8.42 19.72
C CYS A 226 48.96 -8.61 21.24
N HIS A 227 48.79 -7.51 22.00
CA HIS A 227 48.28 -7.54 23.37
C HIS A 227 47.17 -6.48 23.56
N PRO A 228 46.15 -6.74 24.42
CA PRO A 228 44.97 -5.88 24.63
C PRO A 228 45.26 -4.73 25.62
N PRO A 229 44.36 -3.73 25.76
CA PRO A 229 44.68 -2.50 26.49
C PRO A 229 44.41 -2.64 28.01
N ALA A 230 45.24 -1.96 28.82
CA ALA A 230 44.99 -1.68 30.23
C ALA A 230 44.89 -0.17 30.46
N GLU A 231 43.91 0.19 31.28
CA GLU A 231 43.30 1.48 31.55
C GLU A 231 44.05 2.27 32.65
N HIS A 232 44.15 3.60 32.55
CA HIS A 232 44.11 4.55 33.68
C HIS A 232 43.95 6.02 33.23
N GLN A 233 42.94 6.68 33.80
CA GLN A 233 42.60 8.11 33.84
C GLN A 233 42.62 8.53 35.35
N PRO A 234 42.46 9.78 35.87
CA PRO A 234 42.33 11.16 35.33
C PRO A 234 43.27 12.17 36.13
N PRO A 235 43.12 13.54 36.28
CA PRO A 235 41.89 14.36 36.53
C PRO A 235 41.73 15.79 35.87
N GLN A 236 40.47 16.15 35.52
CA GLN A 236 39.64 17.39 35.76
C GLN A 236 40.10 18.84 35.35
N PRO A 237 39.25 19.92 35.35
CA PRO A 237 37.76 20.10 35.30
C PRO A 237 37.21 21.26 34.39
N GLY A 238 35.87 21.38 34.23
CA GLY A 238 35.14 22.67 34.03
C GLY A 238 34.12 22.80 32.86
N PRO A 239 33.02 23.60 32.95
CA PRO A 239 31.69 23.21 32.41
C PRO A 239 30.99 24.13 31.37
N GLY A 240 30.23 23.50 30.42
CA GLY A 240 29.02 23.96 29.66
C GLY A 240 29.12 25.12 28.63
N PRO A 241 28.19 25.34 27.65
CA PRO A 241 26.90 24.69 27.31
C PRO A 241 26.71 24.28 25.80
N ALA A 242 25.47 23.94 25.39
CA ALA A 242 25.01 23.27 24.13
C ALA A 242 24.52 24.24 22.99
N PRO A 243 23.61 23.85 22.05
CA PRO A 243 23.77 23.12 20.75
C PRO A 243 23.22 23.90 19.51
N LEU A 244 23.27 23.35 18.27
CA LEU A 244 22.47 23.61 17.03
C LEU A 244 23.39 23.46 15.78
N GLY A 245 22.99 23.04 14.57
CA GLY A 245 21.70 22.75 13.95
C GLY A 245 21.91 22.42 12.45
N ARG A 246 20.88 21.83 11.83
CA ARG A 246 20.64 21.50 10.40
C ARG A 246 21.41 22.30 9.33
N TYR A 247 21.78 21.61 8.24
CA TYR A 247 21.85 22.20 6.89
C TYR A 247 21.14 21.33 5.83
N SER A 248 20.16 21.94 5.17
CA SER A 248 19.74 21.68 3.78
C SER A 248 20.24 22.85 2.94
N THR A 249 20.69 22.63 1.69
CA THR A 249 20.18 23.26 0.43
C THR A 249 21.14 23.11 -0.76
N LEU A 250 20.51 23.02 -1.95
CA LEU A 250 20.99 23.07 -3.35
C LEU A 250 22.11 24.08 -3.71
N PRO A 251 22.79 23.91 -4.87
CA PRO A 251 23.55 24.98 -5.52
C PRO A 251 22.90 25.56 -6.81
N PRO A 252 23.28 26.79 -7.22
CA PRO A 252 22.72 27.56 -8.34
C PRO A 252 23.61 27.54 -9.61
N GLY A 253 23.07 28.02 -10.74
CA GLY A 253 23.81 28.31 -11.99
C GLY A 253 24.10 29.81 -12.20
N PRO A 254 24.89 30.18 -13.24
CA PRO A 254 24.57 31.34 -14.09
C PRO A 254 24.96 31.21 -15.59
N THR A 255 24.73 32.30 -16.33
CA THR A 255 24.40 32.50 -17.76
C THR A 255 25.55 33.00 -18.68
N GLN A 256 25.51 32.58 -19.97
CA GLN A 256 25.79 33.24 -21.28
C GLN A 256 27.12 33.95 -21.69
N GLY A 257 27.64 33.61 -22.91
CA GLY A 257 28.42 34.52 -23.79
C GLY A 257 29.42 33.92 -24.83
N SER A 258 28.96 33.64 -26.07
CA SER A 258 29.58 33.81 -27.42
C SER A 258 31.00 33.34 -27.83
N GLY A 259 31.11 32.56 -28.94
CA GLY A 259 32.18 32.72 -29.98
C GLY A 259 32.96 31.49 -30.53
N ASP A 260 32.46 30.93 -31.65
CA ASP A 260 33.15 30.32 -32.84
C ASP A 260 33.93 28.97 -32.81
N GLY A 261 33.74 28.16 -33.88
CA GLY A 261 34.71 27.15 -34.38
C GLY A 261 34.39 25.63 -34.40
N GLY A 262 33.64 25.14 -35.41
CA GLY A 262 34.00 23.95 -36.23
C GLY A 262 33.80 22.47 -35.80
N GLY A 263 32.82 21.78 -36.42
CA GLY A 263 32.94 20.36 -36.90
C GLY A 263 32.52 19.18 -35.98
N PRO A 264 32.14 17.99 -36.51
CA PRO A 264 30.77 17.46 -36.30
C PRO A 264 30.58 16.08 -35.61
N ARG A 265 29.31 15.84 -35.19
CA ARG A 265 28.59 14.59 -34.84
C ARG A 265 28.93 13.96 -33.45
N ALA A 266 27.97 13.55 -32.61
CA ALA A 266 26.72 12.85 -32.91
C ALA A 266 25.51 13.31 -32.04
N ARG A 267 24.34 13.35 -32.67
CA ARG A 267 23.05 13.79 -32.11
C ARG A 267 22.33 12.59 -31.49
N CYS A 268 22.00 12.66 -30.20
CA CYS A 268 21.11 11.71 -29.53
C CYS A 268 19.70 11.81 -30.14
N ARG A 269 19.18 10.69 -30.66
CA ARG A 269 17.80 10.58 -31.14
C ARG A 269 16.95 10.00 -30.01
N ALA A 270 16.16 10.85 -29.36
CA ALA A 270 15.04 10.42 -28.55
C ALA A 270 13.94 9.88 -29.48
N ALA A 271 13.48 8.66 -29.27
CA ALA A 271 12.30 8.12 -29.93
C ALA A 271 11.11 8.28 -29.00
N SER A 272 10.27 9.28 -29.31
CA SER A 272 8.89 9.39 -28.84
C SER A 272 8.05 8.34 -29.59
N PHE A 273 7.33 7.49 -28.86
CA PHE A 273 6.40 6.51 -29.44
C PHE A 273 5.00 6.82 -28.91
N SER A 274 4.30 7.70 -29.62
CA SER A 274 2.86 7.89 -29.52
C SER A 274 2.31 8.05 -30.93
N GLN A 275 1.16 7.42 -31.17
CA GLN A 275 0.35 7.41 -32.39
C GLN A 275 0.59 6.24 -33.35
N PHE A 276 -0.10 5.12 -33.04
CA PHE A 276 -0.61 4.24 -34.08
C PHE A 276 -2.14 4.31 -34.02
N THR A 277 -2.70 5.32 -34.68
CA THR A 277 -4.11 5.41 -35.05
C THR A 277 -4.35 4.38 -36.15
N ARG A 278 -5.05 3.30 -35.85
CA ARG A 278 -5.49 2.32 -36.86
C ARG A 278 -6.76 2.86 -37.51
N SER A 279 -6.64 3.29 -38.75
CA SER A 279 -7.75 3.63 -39.66
C SER A 279 -8.58 2.38 -39.97
N ILE A 280 -9.89 2.48 -39.75
CA ILE A 280 -10.92 1.49 -40.08
C ILE A 280 -11.40 1.77 -41.51
N PRO A 281 -11.46 0.78 -42.43
CA PRO A 281 -12.10 0.96 -43.73
C PRO A 281 -13.64 0.81 -43.63
N PRO A 282 -14.42 1.48 -44.51
CA PRO A 282 -15.87 1.58 -44.38
C PRO A 282 -16.62 0.32 -44.83
N SER A 283 -17.72 0.03 -44.13
CA SER A 283 -18.73 -1.01 -44.42
C SER A 283 -19.69 -0.58 -45.54
N PRO A 284 -20.19 -1.51 -46.38
CA PRO A 284 -21.40 -1.29 -47.16
C PRO A 284 -22.66 -1.66 -46.36
N LYS A 285 -23.80 -1.14 -46.83
CA LYS A 285 -25.13 -1.11 -46.21
C LYS A 285 -26.02 -2.29 -46.65
N ASN A 286 -26.89 -2.68 -45.70
CA ASN A 286 -28.27 -3.19 -45.80
C ASN A 286 -28.58 -4.53 -46.50
N GLU A 287 -29.16 -5.46 -45.75
CA GLU A 287 -30.48 -6.05 -46.03
C GLU A 287 -31.09 -6.71 -44.77
N ASN A 288 -32.43 -6.72 -44.74
CA ASN A 288 -33.31 -7.15 -43.65
C ASN A 288 -33.34 -8.67 -43.45
N GLU A 289 -33.54 -9.16 -42.22
CA GLU A 289 -34.68 -10.04 -41.84
C GLU A 289 -34.61 -10.53 -40.38
N ASN A 290 -35.69 -10.28 -39.67
CA ASN A 290 -36.40 -11.14 -38.71
C ASN A 290 -35.71 -12.44 -38.24
N SER A 291 -35.34 -12.51 -36.96
CA SER A 291 -35.49 -13.75 -36.16
C SER A 291 -35.39 -13.49 -34.65
N ARG A 292 -36.52 -13.79 -34.00
CA ARG A 292 -36.63 -14.16 -32.58
C ARG A 292 -35.64 -15.28 -32.26
N HIS A 293 -35.01 -15.29 -31.08
CA HIS A 293 -34.91 -16.49 -30.24
C HIS A 293 -34.38 -16.17 -28.83
N THR A 294 -35.13 -16.70 -27.87
CA THR A 294 -34.98 -16.84 -26.43
C THR A 294 -33.76 -17.70 -26.03
N ALA A 295 -33.10 -17.39 -24.90
CA ALA A 295 -32.59 -18.38 -23.92
C ALA A 295 -31.97 -17.65 -22.71
N VAL A 296 -32.58 -17.80 -21.53
CA VAL A 296 -32.09 -18.50 -20.31
C VAL A 296 -31.12 -17.68 -19.48
#